data_AF-A0A6L8U535-F1
#
_entry.id   AF-A0A6L8U535-F1
#
_cell.length_a   1.000
_cell.length_b   1.000
_cell.length_c   1.000
_cell.angle_alpha   90.00
_cell.angle_beta   90.00
_cell.angle_gamma   90.00
#
_symmetry.space_group_name_H-M   'P 1'
#
loop_
_entity.id
_entity.type
_entity.pdbx_description
1 polymer ?
#
loop_
_entity_poly.entity_id
_entity_poly.type
_entity_poly.pdbx_seq_one_letter_code
_entity_poly.pdbx_strand_id
1 'polypeptide(L)' 'METRKYKTLGELEDKYFGERGTPEREQYEFELSMELLGEKLKQIRKEKKMTQEELGKLIGVQKAQISKLENG' A
#
# COMPACT_ATOMS: atom_id res chain seq x y z
N MET A 1 -41.61 -0.51 -1.87
CA MET A 1 -40.32 -1.07 -2.32
C MET A 1 -39.30 -0.75 -1.24
N GLU A 2 -38.74 -1.75 -0.57
CA GLU A 2 -37.68 -1.53 0.41
C GLU A 2 -36.40 -1.11 -0.33
N THR A 3 -35.98 0.13 -0.13
CA THR A 3 -34.70 0.63 -0.63
C THR A 3 -33.58 0.01 0.21
N ARG A 4 -32.80 -0.91 -0.38
CA ARG A 4 -31.52 -1.31 0.23
C ARG A 4 -30.64 -0.06 0.34
N LYS A 5 -30.43 0.41 1.57
CA LYS A 5 -29.44 1.46 1.87
C LYS A 5 -28.05 0.82 1.82
N TYR A 6 -27.45 0.82 0.64
CA TYR A 6 -26.04 0.48 0.48
C TYR A 6 -25.19 1.59 1.10
N LYS A 7 -24.15 1.21 1.84
CA LYS A 7 -23.12 2.14 2.31
C LYS A 7 -22.01 2.23 1.27
N THR A 8 -21.47 3.42 1.10
CA THR A 8 -20.26 3.66 0.32
C THR A 8 -19.05 3.06 1.04
N LEU A 9 -17.96 2.83 0.29
CA LEU A 9 -16.70 2.39 0.90
C LEU A 9 -16.23 3.39 1.97
N GLY A 10 -16.31 4.69 1.69
CA GLY A 10 -15.93 5.75 2.64
C GLY A 10 -16.74 5.69 3.95
N GLU A 11 -18.06 5.49 3.88
CA GLU A 11 -18.89 5.34 5.08
C GLU A 11 -18.57 4.07 5.90
N LEU A 12 -18.04 3.03 5.25
CA LEU A 12 -17.56 1.83 5.94
C LEU A 12 -16.19 2.10 6.54
N GLU A 13 -15.28 2.73 5.79
CA GLU A 13 -13.96 3.08 6.29
C GLU A 13 -14.05 4.02 7.50
N ASP A 14 -14.91 5.03 7.46
CA ASP A 14 -15.14 5.94 8.60
C ASP A 14 -15.67 5.17 9.81
N LYS A 15 -16.53 4.18 9.59
CA LYS A 15 -17.10 3.34 10.65
C LYS A 15 -16.06 2.41 11.30
N TYR A 16 -15.12 1.86 10.53
CA TYR A 16 -14.20 0.82 11.00
C TYR A 16 -12.80 1.33 11.34
N PHE A 17 -12.36 2.40 10.69
CA PHE A 17 -11.00 2.96 10.81
C PHE A 17 -11.01 4.42 11.27
N GLY A 18 -12.17 5.04 11.47
CA GLY A 18 -12.30 6.43 11.85
C GLY A 18 -12.35 7.38 10.65
N GLU A 19 -12.75 8.62 10.94
CA GLU A 19 -12.79 9.69 9.94
C GLU A 19 -11.39 10.07 9.47
N ARG A 20 -11.28 10.65 8.28
CA ARG A 20 -9.99 11.12 7.77
C ARG A 20 -9.35 12.15 8.71
N GLY A 21 -8.05 11.97 8.97
CA GLY A 21 -7.28 12.78 9.89
C GLY A 21 -7.29 12.28 11.34
N THR A 22 -8.00 11.20 11.66
CA THR A 22 -7.78 10.52 12.95
C THR A 22 -6.52 9.66 12.88
N PRO A 23 -5.81 9.45 14.00
CA PRO A 23 -4.62 8.59 14.03
C PRO A 23 -4.88 7.17 13.52
N GLU A 24 -6.05 6.60 13.82
CA GLU A 24 -6.44 5.27 13.36
C GLU A 24 -6.59 5.23 11.85
N ARG A 25 -7.20 6.27 11.27
CA ARG A 25 -7.41 6.36 9.82
C ARG A 25 -6.12 6.61 9.08
N GLU A 26 -5.27 7.49 9.60
CA GLU A 26 -3.94 7.77 9.04
C GLU A 26 -3.05 6.53 9.05
N GLN A 27 -3.07 5.75 10.14
CA GLN A 27 -2.32 4.51 10.23
C GLN A 27 -2.83 3.47 9.21
N TYR A 28 -4.15 3.29 9.11
CA TYR A 28 -4.77 2.40 8.13
C TYR A 28 -4.40 2.78 6.69
N GLU A 29 -4.55 4.05 6.33
CA GLU A 29 -4.24 4.53 4.99
C GLU A 29 -2.73 4.45 4.69
N PHE A 30 -1.88 4.70 5.70
CA PHE A 30 -0.44 4.54 5.58
C PHE A 30 -0.05 3.09 5.29
N GLU A 31 -0.54 2.13 6.07
CA GLU A 31 -0.29 0.69 5.86
C GLU A 31 -0.72 0.26 4.46
N LEU A 32 -1.94 0.61 4.05
CA LEU A 32 -2.44 0.33 2.71
C LEU A 32 -1.57 0.97 1.62
N SER A 33 -1.11 2.20 1.82
CA SER A 33 -0.24 2.88 0.85
C SER A 33 1.12 2.19 0.71
N MET A 34 1.65 1.63 1.81
CA MET A 34 2.91 0.91 1.84
C MET A 34 2.83 -0.42 1.10
N GLU A 35 1.74 -1.18 1.29
CA GLU A 35 1.47 -2.41 0.53
C GLU A 35 1.38 -2.12 -0.98
N LEU A 36 0.60 -1.10 -1.36
CA LEU A 36 0.45 -0.70 -2.76
C LEU A 36 1.76 -0.22 -3.37
N LEU A 37 2.60 0.48 -2.60
CA LEU A 37 3.92 0.91 -3.04
C LEU A 37 4.83 -0.29 -3.32
N GLY A 38 4.87 -1.26 -2.42
CA GLY A 38 5.66 -2.48 -2.57
C GLY A 38 5.31 -3.27 -3.83
N GLU A 39 4.01 -3.49 -4.07
CA GLU A 39 3.53 -4.19 -5.26
C GLU A 39 3.80 -3.42 -6.56
N LYS A 40 3.59 -2.09 -6.57
CA LYS A 40 3.93 -1.26 -7.74
C LYS A 40 5.42 -1.27 -8.04
N LEU A 41 6.26 -1.18 -7.01
CA LEU A 41 7.71 -1.21 -7.17
C LEU A 41 8.17 -2.55 -7.76
N LYS A 42 7.63 -3.66 -7.24
CA LYS A 42 7.87 -5.02 -7.74
C LYS A 42 7.45 -5.19 -9.19
N GLN A 43 6.30 -4.63 -9.57
CA GLN A 43 5.84 -4.64 -10.96
C GLN A 43 6.83 -3.90 -11.87
N ILE A 44 7.15 -2.64 -11.56
CA ILE A 44 8.08 -1.82 -12.36
C ILE A 44 9.45 -2.49 -12.47
N ARG A 45 9.95 -3.07 -11.37
CA ARG A 45 11.22 -3.80 -11.36
C ARG A 45 11.21 -4.97 -12.34
N LYS A 46 10.13 -5.76 -12.33
CA LYS A 46 9.95 -6.90 -13.25
C LYS A 46 9.80 -6.44 -14.71
N GLU A 47 9.06 -5.38 -14.97
CA GLU A 47 8.92 -4.78 -16.30
C GLU A 47 10.28 -4.33 -16.87
N LYS A 48 11.13 -3.76 -16.00
CA LYS A 48 12.50 -3.37 -16.34
C LYS A 48 13.51 -4.53 -16.31
N LYS A 49 13.06 -5.76 -16.02
CA LYS A 49 13.90 -6.98 -15.92
C LYS A 49 15.06 -6.84 -14.93
N MET A 50 14.84 -6.13 -13.83
CA MET A 50 15.84 -5.91 -12.79
C MET A 50 15.70 -6.91 -11.64
N THR A 51 16.82 -7.29 -11.03
CA THR A 51 16.87 -7.95 -9.73
C THR A 51 16.63 -6.95 -8.60
N GLN A 52 16.29 -7.45 -7.42
CA GLN A 52 16.15 -6.58 -6.23
C GLN A 52 17.49 -5.93 -5.82
N GLU A 53 18.61 -6.59 -6.10
CA GLU A 53 19.95 -6.05 -5.86
C GLU A 53 20.25 -4.87 -6.80
N GLU A 54 19.93 -5.01 -8.09
CA GLU A 54 20.09 -3.92 -9.07
C GLU A 54 19.18 -2.74 -8.78
N LEU A 55 17.93 -2.99 -8.37
CA LEU A 55 17.04 -1.93 -7.91
C LEU A 55 17.58 -1.24 -6.66
N GLY A 56 18.06 -2.01 -5.68
CA GLY A 56 18.67 -1.47 -4.46
C GLY A 56 19.85 -0.57 -4.77
N LYS A 57 20.76 -1.00 -5.64
CA LYS A 57 21.91 -0.19 -6.10
C LYS A 57 21.47 1.10 -6.80
N LEU A 58 20.41 1.05 -7.61
CA LEU A 58 19.90 2.22 -8.34
C LEU A 58 19.35 3.30 -7.40
N ILE A 59 18.64 2.91 -6.34
CA ILE A 59 17.99 3.86 -5.42
C ILE A 59 18.76 4.07 -4.11
N GLY A 60 19.93 3.45 -3.96
CA GLY A 60 20.81 3.62 -2.80
C GLY A 60 20.34 2.89 -1.54
N VAL A 61 19.68 1.73 -1.67
CA VAL A 61 19.23 0.91 -0.53
C VAL A 61 19.70 -0.54 -0.66
N GLN A 62 19.69 -1.28 0.44
CA GLN A 62 20.11 -2.67 0.43
C GLN A 62 19.02 -3.58 -0.15
N LYS A 63 19.41 -4.67 -0.82
CA LYS A 63 18.47 -5.71 -1.31
C LYS A 63 17.51 -6.19 -0.22
N ALA A 64 17.98 -6.35 1.02
CA ALA A 64 17.15 -6.78 2.14
C ALA A 64 15.97 -5.81 2.39
N GLN A 65 16.18 -4.51 2.21
CA GLN A 65 15.13 -3.50 2.35
C GLN A 65 14.12 -3.57 1.20
N ILE A 66 14.59 -3.76 -0.05
CA ILE A 66 13.70 -4.02 -1.20
C ILE A 66 12.88 -5.28 -0.98
N SER A 67 13.52 -6.37 -0.52
CA SER A 67 12.85 -7.63 -0.25
C SER A 67 11.79 -7.51 0.84
N LYS A 68 12.05 -6.71 1.89
CA LYS A 68 11.07 -6.45 2.94
C LYS A 68 9.91 -5.61 2.41
N LEU A 69 10.18 -4.63 1.54
CA LEU A 69 9.14 -3.77 0.95
C LEU A 69 8.27 -4.50 -0.08
N GLU A 70 8.84 -5.43 -0.88
CA GLU A 70 8.10 -6.16 -1.93
C GLU A 70 7.37 -7.43 -1.44
N ASN A 71 7.60 -7.86 -0.19
CA ASN A 71 7.03 -9.10 0.37
C ASN A 71 6.46 -8.95 1.79
N GLY A 72 6.51 -7.75 2.36
CA GLY A 72 5.77 -7.38 3.57
C GLY A 72 4.36 -7.02 3.18
#